data_AF-A0A2N6AEU6-F1
#
_entry.id   AF-A0A2N6AEU6-F1
#
_cell.length_a   1.000
_cell.length_b   1.000
_cell.length_c   1.000
_cell.angle_alpha   90.00
_cell.angle_beta   90.00
_cell.angle_gamma   90.00
#
_symmetry.space_group_name_H-M   'P 1'
#
loop_
_entity.id
_entity.type
_entity.pdbx_description
1 polymer ?
#
loop_
_entity_poly.entity_id
_entity_poly.type
_entity_poly.pdbx_seq_one_letter_code
_entity_poly.pdbx_strand_id
1 'polypeptide(L)'
;MIPQHNLKKNSQNLFWTTHSLFEPLYGSTADTNTRATEREIEKSGIFPGYLKEAQVTDYLGRLAKKLVLFSVVNKQKVKRHLVLFAQLKKIDNKQSILLLHDGRLRRRWAFLENDSLIDDLKKCLQILVAQEQRNITLIPSGEVVKWLCEISKDAGSSILESFDEFKLDAPFEIYQSFIDDISRSTLYSL
;
A
#
# COMPACT_ATOMS: atom_id res chain seq x y z
N MET A 1 1.50 -20.71 12.19
CA MET A 1 0.92 -20.44 10.85
C MET A 1 0.50 -18.99 10.81
N ILE A 2 0.78 -18.25 9.73
CA ILE A 2 0.39 -16.84 9.63
C ILE A 2 -1.12 -16.75 9.34
N PRO A 3 -1.87 -15.93 10.09
CA PRO A 3 -3.30 -15.71 9.82
C PRO A 3 -3.55 -15.18 8.40
N GLN A 4 -4.49 -15.79 7.68
CA GLN A 4 -4.91 -15.41 6.32
C GLN A 4 -6.29 -14.72 6.31
N HIS A 5 -6.48 -13.80 7.23
CA HIS A 5 -7.67 -12.95 7.34
C HIS A 5 -7.26 -11.61 7.92
N ASN A 6 -8.07 -10.56 7.73
CA ASN A 6 -7.78 -9.25 8.30
C ASN A 6 -7.85 -9.27 9.84
N LEU A 7 -6.92 -8.56 10.49
CA LEU A 7 -6.95 -8.37 11.94
C LEU A 7 -8.27 -7.67 12.29
N LYS A 8 -8.97 -8.14 13.32
CA LYS A 8 -10.20 -7.51 13.79
C LYS A 8 -10.02 -6.97 15.21
N LYS A 9 -10.41 -5.72 15.43
CA LYS A 9 -10.53 -5.11 16.76
C LYS A 9 -11.87 -4.36 16.81
N ASN A 10 -12.69 -4.65 17.81
CA ASN A 10 -14.03 -4.07 17.95
C ASN A 10 -14.87 -4.15 16.65
N SER A 11 -14.82 -5.31 15.98
CA SER A 11 -15.47 -5.57 14.68
C SER A 11 -14.97 -4.73 13.49
N GLN A 12 -13.92 -3.92 13.66
CA GLN A 12 -13.27 -3.19 12.58
C GLN A 12 -12.05 -3.95 12.08
N ASN A 13 -11.87 -3.99 10.76
CA ASN A 13 -10.66 -4.52 10.15
C ASN A 13 -9.49 -3.55 10.41
N LEU A 14 -8.30 -4.11 10.65
CA LEU A 14 -7.05 -3.40 10.86
C LEU A 14 -5.96 -3.98 9.98
N PHE A 15 -4.92 -3.18 9.73
CA PHE A 15 -3.70 -3.71 9.14
C PHE A 15 -2.96 -4.58 10.15
N TRP A 16 -2.49 -5.71 9.67
CA TRP A 16 -1.46 -6.46 10.37
C TRP A 16 -0.14 -5.70 10.34
N THR A 17 0.67 -5.91 11.37
CA THR A 17 2.08 -5.50 11.47
C THR A 17 2.89 -6.68 11.98
N THR A 18 4.21 -6.62 11.89
CA THR A 18 5.08 -7.63 12.53
C THR A 18 4.75 -7.79 14.02
N HIS A 19 4.53 -6.69 14.73
CA HIS A 19 4.20 -6.73 16.17
C HIS A 19 2.82 -7.35 16.44
N SER A 20 1.81 -7.08 15.59
CA SER A 20 0.47 -7.66 15.79
C SER A 20 0.41 -9.17 15.58
N LEU A 21 1.47 -9.78 15.03
CA LEU A 21 1.61 -11.24 14.96
C LEU A 21 2.18 -11.88 16.23
N PHE A 22 2.68 -11.11 17.20
CA PHE A 22 3.31 -11.72 18.38
C PHE A 22 2.31 -12.54 19.19
N GLU A 23 1.13 -11.97 19.44
CA GLU A 23 0.08 -12.64 20.20
C GLU A 23 -0.44 -13.91 19.47
N PRO A 24 -0.84 -13.87 18.18
CA PRO A 24 -1.27 -15.08 17.47
C PRO A 24 -0.21 -16.17 17.31
N LEU A 25 1.08 -15.82 17.25
CA LEU A 25 2.16 -16.78 17.02
C LEU A 25 2.76 -17.34 18.31
N TYR A 26 2.80 -16.56 19.39
CA TYR A 26 3.55 -16.89 20.60
C TYR A 26 2.72 -16.77 21.89
N GLY A 27 1.48 -16.29 21.82
CA GLY A 27 0.65 -16.03 23.02
C GLY A 27 1.26 -14.98 23.96
N SER A 28 2.05 -14.07 23.40
CA SER A 28 2.72 -13.01 24.13
C SER A 28 2.96 -11.81 23.23
N THR A 29 2.87 -10.61 23.78
CA THR A 29 3.19 -9.34 23.11
C THR A 29 4.64 -8.88 23.35
N ALA A 30 5.51 -9.75 23.89
CA ALA A 30 6.89 -9.39 24.19
C ALA A 30 7.73 -9.11 22.93
N ASP A 31 8.46 -7.99 22.92
CA ASP A 31 9.29 -7.53 21.79
C ASP A 31 10.44 -8.46 21.42
N THR A 32 10.81 -9.39 22.31
CA THR A 32 11.83 -10.42 22.07
C THR A 32 11.50 -11.33 20.88
N ASN A 33 10.24 -11.36 20.44
CA ASN A 33 9.77 -12.22 19.36
C ASN A 33 10.01 -11.66 17.95
N THR A 34 10.48 -10.41 17.80
CA THR A 34 10.63 -9.74 16.50
C THR A 34 11.36 -10.58 15.45
N ARG A 35 12.55 -11.11 15.76
CA ARG A 35 13.34 -11.92 14.81
C ARG A 35 12.68 -13.25 14.47
N ALA A 36 12.01 -13.87 15.43
CA ALA A 36 11.28 -15.11 15.22
C ALA A 36 10.10 -14.87 14.27
N THR A 37 9.35 -13.78 14.49
CA THR A 37 8.21 -13.40 13.64
C THR A 37 8.63 -13.13 12.21
N GLU A 38 9.68 -12.34 11.99
CA GLU A 38 10.18 -12.06 10.64
C GLU A 38 10.60 -13.36 9.92
N ARG A 39 11.22 -14.29 10.63
CA ARG A 39 11.56 -15.61 10.07
C ARG A 39 10.31 -16.42 9.68
N GLU A 40 9.24 -16.35 10.46
CA GLU A 40 7.97 -17.01 10.10
C GLU A 40 7.30 -16.33 8.88
N ILE A 41 7.33 -15.00 8.80
CA ILE A 41 6.91 -14.21 7.63
C ILE A 41 7.64 -14.68 6.37
N GLU A 42 8.97 -14.78 6.42
CA GLU A 42 9.79 -15.22 5.29
C GLU A 42 9.48 -16.66 4.89
N LYS A 43 9.40 -17.59 5.85
CA LYS A 43 9.07 -19.00 5.59
C LYS A 43 7.71 -19.19 4.93
N SER A 44 6.74 -18.32 5.19
CA SER A 44 5.40 -18.46 4.63
C SER A 44 5.36 -18.33 3.10
N GLY A 45 6.30 -17.61 2.50
CA GLY A 45 6.34 -17.35 1.06
C GLY A 45 5.18 -16.49 0.51
N ILE A 46 4.21 -16.09 1.34
CA ILE A 46 3.01 -15.38 0.89
C ILE A 46 3.27 -13.91 0.58
N PHE A 47 4.24 -13.27 1.25
CA PHE A 47 4.54 -11.86 1.07
C PHE A 47 5.50 -11.62 -0.09
N PRO A 48 5.37 -10.51 -0.84
CA PRO A 48 6.43 -10.08 -1.75
C PRO A 48 7.64 -9.59 -0.95
N GLY A 49 8.82 -9.65 -1.56
CA GLY A 49 10.02 -9.00 -1.01
C GLY A 49 9.85 -7.49 -0.97
N TYR A 50 10.65 -6.81 -0.12
CA TYR A 50 10.63 -5.35 -0.03
C TYR A 50 10.94 -4.68 -1.36
N LEU A 51 10.19 -3.63 -1.67
CA LEU A 51 10.40 -2.82 -2.85
C LEU A 51 11.49 -1.78 -2.61
N LYS A 52 12.55 -1.80 -3.43
CA LYS A 52 13.50 -0.68 -3.49
C LYS A 52 12.94 0.42 -4.38
N GLU A 53 13.25 1.68 -4.10
CA GLU A 53 12.83 2.82 -4.93
C GLU A 53 13.16 2.64 -6.42
N ALA A 54 14.32 2.05 -6.73
CA ALA A 54 14.75 1.79 -8.10
C ALA A 54 13.95 0.67 -8.83
N GLN A 55 13.09 -0.05 -8.12
CA GLN A 55 12.27 -1.15 -8.62
C GLN A 55 10.78 -0.78 -8.75
N VAL A 56 10.40 0.46 -8.40
CA VAL A 56 9.03 0.93 -8.55
C VAL A 56 8.65 0.95 -10.03
N THR A 57 7.55 0.29 -10.37
CA THR A 57 7.01 0.22 -11.74
C THR A 57 5.56 0.63 -11.80
N ASP A 58 5.10 1.05 -12.98
CA ASP A 58 3.68 1.15 -13.28
C ASP A 58 3.02 -0.24 -13.47
N TYR A 59 1.72 -0.23 -13.78
CA TYR A 59 0.94 -1.45 -14.02
C TYR A 59 1.28 -2.16 -15.34
N LEU A 60 2.03 -1.52 -16.24
CA LEU A 60 2.58 -2.11 -17.47
C LEU A 60 4.00 -2.66 -17.27
N GLY A 61 4.54 -2.58 -16.04
CA GLY A 61 5.89 -3.02 -15.70
C GLY A 61 6.99 -2.02 -16.08
N ARG A 62 6.64 -0.81 -16.52
CA ARG A 62 7.63 0.23 -16.85
C ARG A 62 8.13 0.89 -15.58
N LEU A 63 9.43 1.14 -15.48
CA LEU A 63 10.02 1.79 -14.31
C LEU A 63 9.48 3.21 -14.11
N ALA A 64 9.26 3.57 -12.84
CA ALA A 64 8.94 4.94 -12.46
C ALA A 64 10.11 5.89 -12.79
N LYS A 65 9.78 7.16 -13.04
CA LYS A 65 10.74 8.22 -13.32
C LYS A 65 11.57 8.50 -12.07
N LYS A 66 12.78 7.92 -11.99
CA LYS A 66 13.65 7.94 -10.80
C LYS A 66 13.83 9.33 -10.17
N LEU A 67 14.12 10.34 -10.99
CA LEU A 67 14.33 11.71 -10.50
C LEU A 67 13.05 12.32 -9.91
N VAL A 68 11.90 12.05 -10.52
CA VAL A 68 10.59 12.51 -10.03
C VAL A 68 10.25 11.80 -8.72
N LEU A 69 10.39 10.47 -8.68
CA LEU A 69 10.18 9.66 -7.49
C LEU A 69 11.03 10.15 -6.31
N PHE A 70 12.34 10.32 -6.52
CA PHE A 70 13.26 10.81 -5.50
C PHE A 70 12.85 12.20 -4.98
N SER A 71 12.50 13.11 -5.89
CA SER A 71 12.04 14.46 -5.55
C SER A 71 10.76 14.42 -4.70
N VAL A 72 9.78 13.61 -5.10
CA VAL A 72 8.51 13.42 -4.38
C VAL A 72 8.77 12.85 -2.99
N VAL A 73 9.51 11.74 -2.88
CA VAL A 73 9.81 11.10 -1.59
C VAL A 73 10.50 12.09 -0.63
N ASN A 74 11.48 12.86 -1.11
CA ASN A 74 12.17 13.84 -0.28
C ASN A 74 11.25 14.99 0.15
N LYS A 75 10.42 15.53 -0.75
CA LYS A 75 9.44 16.57 -0.41
C LYS A 75 8.49 16.10 0.69
N GLN A 76 7.99 14.87 0.59
CA GLN A 76 7.05 14.33 1.58
C GLN A 76 7.73 14.06 2.94
N LYS A 77 8.99 13.59 2.92
CA LYS A 77 9.81 13.46 4.14
C LYS A 77 10.02 14.81 4.84
N VAL A 78 10.30 15.89 4.11
CA VAL A 78 10.44 17.25 4.67
C VAL A 78 9.14 17.71 5.33
N LYS A 79 7.98 17.40 4.72
CA LYS A 79 6.65 17.65 5.29
C LYS A 79 6.29 16.72 6.46
N ARG A 80 7.18 15.79 6.84
CA ARG A 80 6.97 14.74 7.85
C ARG A 80 5.78 13.82 7.54
N HIS A 81 5.39 13.71 6.28
CA HIS A 81 4.41 12.73 5.84
C HIS A 81 5.00 11.32 5.93
N LEU A 82 4.14 10.34 6.21
CA LEU A 82 4.50 8.94 6.17
C LEU A 82 4.55 8.46 4.71
N VAL A 83 5.73 8.12 4.22
CA VAL A 83 5.89 7.54 2.88
C VAL A 83 5.82 6.01 2.96
N LEU A 84 4.86 5.41 2.25
CA LEU A 84 4.66 3.96 2.18
C LEU A 84 4.78 3.47 0.75
N PHE A 85 5.55 2.41 0.53
CA PHE A 85 5.56 1.67 -0.72
C PHE A 85 4.49 0.60 -0.69
N ALA A 86 3.68 0.50 -1.74
CA ALA A 86 2.57 -0.44 -1.83
C ALA A 86 2.79 -1.46 -2.95
N GLN A 87 2.53 -2.72 -2.63
CA GLN A 87 2.54 -3.84 -3.57
C GLN A 87 1.29 -4.69 -3.36
N LEU A 88 0.75 -5.23 -4.45
CA LEU A 88 -0.33 -6.21 -4.41
C LEU A 88 0.24 -7.57 -4.85
N LYS A 89 -0.05 -8.63 -4.09
CA LYS A 89 0.30 -10.00 -4.45
C LYS A 89 -0.93 -10.90 -4.35
N LYS A 90 -1.29 -11.55 -5.46
CA LYS A 90 -2.33 -12.58 -5.47
C LYS A 90 -1.86 -13.79 -4.67
N ILE A 91 -2.70 -14.29 -3.76
CA ILE A 91 -2.46 -15.54 -3.04
C ILE A 91 -3.05 -16.68 -3.85
N ASP A 92 -4.32 -16.53 -4.22
CA ASP A 92 -5.10 -17.48 -4.99
C ASP A 92 -6.16 -16.74 -5.82
N ASN A 93 -7.13 -17.49 -6.37
CA ASN A 93 -8.20 -16.92 -7.19
C ASN A 93 -9.17 -16.03 -6.41
N LYS A 94 -9.26 -16.18 -5.09
CA LYS A 94 -10.22 -15.46 -4.24
C LYS A 94 -9.59 -14.30 -3.50
N GLN A 95 -8.29 -14.37 -3.17
CA GLN A 95 -7.68 -13.41 -2.26
C GLN A 95 -6.34 -12.85 -2.75
N SER A 96 -6.12 -11.58 -2.41
CA SER A 96 -4.86 -10.86 -2.60
C SER A 96 -4.36 -10.24 -1.29
N ILE A 97 -3.05 -9.97 -1.21
CA ILE A 97 -2.42 -9.24 -0.11
C ILE A 97 -1.99 -7.87 -0.61
N LEU A 98 -2.49 -6.81 0.03
CA LEU A 98 -1.89 -5.49 -0.03
C LEU A 98 -0.76 -5.43 0.99
N LEU A 99 0.49 -5.40 0.52
CA LEU A 99 1.66 -5.16 1.36
C LEU A 99 2.07 -3.71 1.27
N LEU A 100 2.25 -3.08 2.43
CA LEU A 100 2.79 -1.74 2.59
C LEU A 100 4.08 -1.80 3.40
N HIS A 101 5.08 -1.00 3.05
CA HIS A 101 6.23 -0.80 3.94
C HIS A 101 6.78 0.62 3.87
N ASP A 102 7.36 1.09 4.98
CA ASP A 102 8.08 2.35 5.00
C ASP A 102 9.56 2.18 4.61
N GLY A 103 10.31 3.29 4.59
CA GLY A 103 11.76 3.29 4.32
C GLY A 103 12.61 2.61 5.40
N ARG A 104 12.02 2.27 6.56
CA ARG A 104 12.66 1.46 7.62
C ARG A 104 12.24 -0.02 7.54
N LEU A 105 11.59 -0.42 6.45
CA LEU A 105 11.14 -1.78 6.20
C LEU A 105 10.06 -2.27 7.18
N ARG A 106 9.39 -1.36 7.89
CA ARG A 106 8.24 -1.73 8.75
C ARG A 106 7.06 -2.08 7.86
N ARG A 107 6.64 -3.34 7.94
CA ARG A 107 5.57 -3.92 7.12
C ARG A 107 4.20 -3.68 7.73
N ARG A 108 3.23 -3.46 6.86
CA ARG A 108 1.81 -3.53 7.14
C ARG A 108 1.14 -4.32 6.03
N TRP A 109 0.16 -5.14 6.34
CA TRP A 109 -0.60 -5.81 5.29
C TRP A 109 -2.06 -5.99 5.62
N ALA A 110 -2.86 -6.10 4.57
CA ALA A 110 -4.27 -6.44 4.61
C ALA A 110 -4.58 -7.44 3.49
N PHE A 111 -5.55 -8.31 3.74
CA PHE A 111 -6.10 -9.23 2.76
C PHE A 111 -7.30 -8.56 2.08
N LEU A 112 -7.37 -8.71 0.76
CA LEU A 112 -8.42 -8.17 -0.08
C LEU A 112 -9.11 -9.33 -0.81
N GLU A 113 -10.44 -9.31 -0.88
CA GLU A 113 -11.19 -10.26 -1.69
C GLU A 113 -11.14 -9.82 -3.15
N ASN A 114 -10.78 -10.71 -4.06
CA ASN A 114 -10.58 -10.41 -5.48
C ASN A 114 -11.89 -10.02 -6.17
N ASP A 115 -13.02 -10.59 -5.76
CA ASP A 115 -14.35 -10.29 -6.32
C ASP A 115 -14.84 -8.87 -5.95
N SER A 116 -14.30 -8.30 -4.86
CA SER A 116 -14.61 -6.95 -4.36
C SER A 116 -13.36 -6.10 -4.17
N LEU A 117 -12.34 -6.31 -5.01
CA LEU A 117 -10.99 -5.78 -4.81
C LEU A 117 -10.95 -4.26 -4.62
N ILE A 118 -11.69 -3.51 -5.45
CA ILE A 118 -11.72 -2.04 -5.40
C ILE A 118 -12.37 -1.55 -4.10
N ASP A 119 -13.50 -2.13 -3.73
CA ASP A 119 -14.23 -1.73 -2.51
C ASP A 119 -13.42 -2.05 -1.25
N ASP A 120 -12.78 -3.22 -1.22
CA ASP A 120 -11.92 -3.61 -0.10
C ASP A 120 -10.64 -2.77 -0.05
N LEU A 121 -10.08 -2.41 -1.21
CA LEU A 121 -8.96 -1.48 -1.28
C LEU A 121 -9.34 -0.11 -0.72
N LYS A 122 -10.49 0.46 -1.12
CA LYS A 122 -11.01 1.73 -0.57
C LYS A 122 -11.16 1.66 0.96
N LYS A 123 -11.81 0.62 1.48
CA LYS A 123 -11.92 0.40 2.94
C LYS A 123 -10.55 0.32 3.62
N CYS A 124 -9.60 -0.37 3.00
CA CYS A 124 -8.24 -0.45 3.54
C CYS A 124 -7.54 0.92 3.57
N LEU A 125 -7.72 1.76 2.55
CA LEU A 125 -7.15 3.13 2.57
C LEU A 125 -7.73 3.96 3.73
N GLN A 126 -9.03 3.85 3.99
CA GLN A 126 -9.69 4.51 5.13
C GLN A 126 -9.12 4.04 6.47
N ILE A 127 -9.03 2.72 6.66
CA ILE A 127 -8.44 2.10 7.85
C ILE A 127 -6.99 2.56 8.02
N LEU A 128 -6.21 2.63 6.95
CA LEU A 128 -4.80 3.02 7.01
C LEU A 128 -4.63 4.45 7.53
N VAL A 129 -5.40 5.41 7.03
CA VAL A 129 -5.34 6.81 7.49
C VAL A 129 -5.74 6.90 8.96
N ALA A 130 -6.85 6.23 9.33
CA ALA A 130 -7.35 6.21 10.71
C ALA A 130 -6.34 5.58 11.70
N GLN A 131 -5.62 4.53 11.26
CA GLN A 131 -4.67 3.79 12.12
C GLN A 131 -3.32 4.52 12.26
N GLU A 132 -2.82 5.17 11.20
CA GLU A 132 -1.54 5.87 11.24
C GLU A 132 -1.63 7.29 11.80
N GLN A 133 -2.80 7.94 11.70
CA GLN A 133 -3.07 9.30 12.20
C GLN A 133 -2.02 10.32 11.72
N ARG A 134 -1.68 10.26 10.43
CA ARG A 134 -0.70 11.12 9.75
C ARG A 134 -1.08 11.28 8.30
N ASN A 135 -0.58 12.34 7.67
CA ASN A 135 -0.57 12.41 6.21
C ASN A 135 0.28 11.29 5.63
N ILE A 136 -0.25 10.57 4.66
CA ILE A 136 0.37 9.40 4.03
C ILE A 136 0.57 9.68 2.55
N THR A 137 1.79 9.50 2.06
CA THR A 137 2.05 9.43 0.63
C THR A 137 2.34 7.99 0.25
N LEU A 138 1.42 7.41 -0.52
CA LEU A 138 1.48 6.03 -0.99
C LEU A 138 2.18 5.98 -2.34
N ILE A 139 3.28 5.23 -2.44
CA ILE A 139 4.02 4.97 -3.67
C ILE A 139 3.64 3.55 -4.15
N PRO A 140 2.66 3.43 -5.06
CA PRO A 140 2.26 2.11 -5.55
C PRO A 140 3.31 1.46 -6.46
N SER A 141 3.18 0.17 -6.73
CA SER A 141 4.01 -0.49 -7.73
C SER A 141 3.32 -1.70 -8.35
N GLY A 142 3.49 -1.85 -9.66
CA GLY A 142 2.87 -2.95 -10.40
C GLY A 142 1.35 -2.81 -10.45
N GLU A 143 0.64 -3.92 -10.28
CA GLU A 143 -0.82 -4.00 -10.48
C GLU A 143 -1.61 -3.01 -9.61
N VAL A 144 -1.16 -2.71 -8.39
CA VAL A 144 -1.84 -1.77 -7.48
C VAL A 144 -1.88 -0.34 -8.03
N VAL A 145 -0.97 0.04 -8.94
CA VAL A 145 -0.99 1.35 -9.59
C VAL A 145 -2.28 1.54 -10.38
N LYS A 146 -2.76 0.49 -11.06
CA LYS A 146 -3.99 0.53 -11.86
C LYS A 146 -5.19 0.84 -10.97
N TRP A 147 -5.37 0.07 -9.91
CA TRP A 147 -6.54 0.18 -9.02
C TRP A 147 -6.58 1.50 -8.27
N LEU A 148 -5.44 1.99 -7.79
CA LEU A 148 -5.39 3.30 -7.15
C LEU A 148 -5.59 4.45 -8.14
N CYS A 149 -5.12 4.30 -9.38
CA CYS A 149 -5.37 5.27 -10.43
C CYS A 149 -6.87 5.37 -10.75
N GLU A 150 -7.57 4.24 -10.85
CA GLU A 150 -9.04 4.20 -11.02
C GLU A 150 -9.76 4.92 -9.87
N ILE A 151 -9.40 4.61 -8.61
CA ILE A 151 -9.93 5.31 -7.43
C ILE A 151 -9.68 6.82 -7.50
N SER A 152 -8.49 7.24 -7.92
CA SER A 152 -8.13 8.66 -8.05
C SER A 152 -8.91 9.39 -9.14
N LYS A 153 -9.18 8.70 -10.25
CA LYS A 153 -9.95 9.25 -11.39
C LYS A 153 -11.40 9.45 -10.97
N ASP A 154 -11.99 8.51 -10.25
CA ASP A 154 -13.33 8.65 -9.66
C ASP A 154 -13.42 9.85 -8.71
N ALA A 155 -12.36 10.09 -7.93
CA ALA A 155 -12.27 11.21 -6.99
C ALA A 155 -11.89 12.54 -7.66
N GLY A 156 -11.43 12.53 -8.91
CA GLY A 156 -10.93 13.70 -9.63
C GLY A 156 -9.63 14.30 -9.06
N SER A 157 -8.88 13.57 -8.23
CA SER A 157 -7.65 14.08 -7.60
C SER A 157 -6.67 12.97 -7.23
N SER A 158 -5.40 13.33 -7.00
CA SER A 158 -4.38 12.41 -6.47
C SER A 158 -4.56 12.04 -4.99
N ILE A 159 -5.51 12.69 -4.31
CA ILE A 159 -5.94 12.33 -2.95
C ILE A 159 -6.88 11.14 -3.09
N LEU A 160 -6.44 10.02 -2.53
CA LEU A 160 -7.17 8.76 -2.56
C LEU A 160 -8.15 8.65 -1.39
N GLU A 161 -7.86 9.31 -0.26
CA GLU A 161 -8.73 9.36 0.90
C GLU A 161 -8.41 10.59 1.77
N SER A 162 -9.41 11.12 2.47
CA SER A 162 -9.26 12.25 3.39
C SER A 162 -10.09 12.00 4.65
N PHE A 163 -9.46 12.04 5.82
CA PHE A 163 -10.10 11.78 7.10
C PHE A 163 -9.69 12.84 8.12
N ASP A 164 -10.66 13.63 8.61
CA ASP A 164 -10.46 14.77 9.50
C ASP A 164 -9.32 15.70 9.03
N GLU A 165 -8.15 15.63 9.69
CA GLU A 165 -6.95 16.45 9.43
C GLU A 165 -5.90 15.75 8.56
N PHE A 166 -6.10 14.47 8.25
CA PHE A 166 -5.13 13.64 7.55
C PHE A 166 -5.61 13.25 6.15
N LYS A 167 -4.66 13.14 5.23
CA LYS A 167 -4.92 12.69 3.87
C LYS A 167 -3.99 11.59 3.42
N LEU A 168 -4.47 10.79 2.47
CA LEU A 168 -3.70 9.83 1.72
C LEU A 168 -3.60 10.27 0.27
N ASP A 169 -2.39 10.54 -0.21
CA ASP A 169 -2.13 10.87 -1.60
C ASP A 169 -1.27 9.82 -2.32
N ALA A 170 -1.44 9.69 -3.63
CA ALA A 170 -0.58 8.88 -4.50
C ALA A 170 -0.05 9.74 -5.67
N PRO A 171 1.28 9.85 -5.83
CA PRO A 171 1.88 10.74 -6.81
C PRO A 171 2.00 10.04 -8.17
N PHE A 172 0.88 9.89 -8.89
CA PHE A 172 0.85 9.16 -10.16
C PHE A 172 1.71 9.79 -11.28
N GLU A 173 2.12 11.04 -11.14
CA GLU A 173 3.04 11.73 -12.06
C GLU A 173 4.42 11.05 -12.19
N ILE A 174 4.77 10.14 -11.27
CA ILE A 174 5.99 9.34 -11.35
C ILE A 174 5.91 8.26 -12.45
N TYR A 175 4.72 7.93 -12.95
CA TYR A 175 4.50 6.89 -13.96
C TYR A 175 4.27 7.48 -15.35
N GLN A 176 4.85 6.85 -16.38
CA GLN A 176 4.59 7.24 -17.75
C GLN A 176 3.19 6.83 -18.22
N SER A 177 2.69 5.65 -17.81
CA SER A 177 1.35 5.19 -18.17
C SER A 177 0.24 6.17 -17.76
N PHE A 178 0.37 6.80 -16.60
CA PHE A 178 -0.57 7.81 -16.13
C PHE A 178 -0.61 9.05 -17.03
N ILE A 179 0.56 9.49 -17.49
CA ILE A 179 0.67 10.64 -18.40
C ILE A 179 0.10 10.29 -19.78
N ASP A 180 0.37 9.07 -20.27
CA ASP A 180 -0.18 8.56 -21.52
C ASP A 180 -1.72 8.52 -21.47
N ASP A 181 -2.30 8.07 -20.36
CA ASP A 181 -3.74 8.03 -20.12
C ASP A 181 -4.38 9.43 -20.12
N ILE A 182 -3.79 10.39 -19.40
CA ILE A 182 -4.27 11.78 -19.39
C ILE A 182 -4.26 12.34 -20.81
N SER A 183 -3.15 12.21 -21.52
CA SER A 183 -2.99 12.74 -22.89
C SER A 183 -4.06 12.18 -23.83
N ARG A 184 -4.40 10.89 -23.71
CA ARG A 184 -5.47 10.26 -24.49
C ARG A 184 -6.83 10.82 -24.14
N SER A 185 -7.16 10.96 -22.85
CA SER A 185 -8.46 11.47 -22.42
C SER A 185 -8.74 12.90 -22.93
N THR A 186 -7.71 13.76 -22.96
CA THR A 186 -7.82 15.13 -23.46
C THR A 186 -8.03 15.18 -24.98
N LEU A 187 -7.42 14.26 -25.73
CA LEU A 187 -7.56 14.19 -27.19
C LEU A 187 -8.96 13.72 -27.66
N TYR A 188 -9.68 12.95 -26.84
CA TYR A 188 -11.05 12.50 -27.14
C TYR A 188 -12.14 13.43 -26.60
N SER A 189 -11.76 14.55 -25.98
CA SER A 189 -12.68 15.55 -25.41
C SER A 189 -12.81 16.82 -26.27
N LEU A 190 -12.24 16.81 -27.48
CA LEU A 190 -12.28 17.88 -28.49
C LEU A 190 -13.00 17.36 -29.74
#